data_AF-A0A9E1U6M8-F1
#
_entry.id   AF-A0A9E1U6M8-F1
#
_cell.length_a   1.000
_cell.length_b   1.000
_cell.length_c   1.000
_cell.angle_alpha   90.00
_cell.angle_beta   90.00
_cell.angle_gamma   90.00
#
_symmetry.space_group_name_H-M   'P 1'
#
loop_
_entity.id
_entity.type
_entity.pdbx_description
1 polymer ?
#
loop_
_entity_poly.entity_id
_entity_poly.type
_entity_poly.pdbx_seq_one_letter_code
_entity_poly.pdbx_strand_id
1 'polypeptide(L)'
;MTKDFPKLWRRFWGRVPQQPVSLKQIRPQIEFLKNNRTETTLTWIGHSTFLWQHLGINIITDPHLSNRASPVEFIGPERLNPPGIKLNELPLIDYVIISHNHYDHLDRKSVLALTKQQLEKPPYFLVPLGLKSWFANIGITEKVIELDWWQSEQIGQWNFTAVPVQD
;
A
#
# COMPACT_ATOMS: atom_id res chain seq x y z
N MET A 1 23.46 37.88 -16.96
CA MET A 1 22.57 37.52 -15.83
C MET A 1 21.91 36.19 -16.13
N THR A 2 22.58 35.10 -15.78
CA THR A 2 22.02 33.75 -15.85
C THR A 2 21.08 33.59 -14.64
N LYS A 3 19.78 33.45 -14.90
CA LYS A 3 18.82 33.13 -13.84
C LYS A 3 19.14 31.72 -13.35
N ASP A 4 19.75 31.62 -12.17
CA ASP A 4 19.88 30.35 -11.45
C ASP A 4 18.48 29.83 -11.15
N PHE A 5 18.03 28.88 -11.96
CA PHE A 5 16.82 28.13 -11.70
C PHE A 5 17.04 27.28 -10.44
N PRO A 6 16.15 27.34 -9.43
CA PRO A 6 16.32 26.58 -8.21
C PRO A 6 16.47 25.08 -8.53
N LYS A 7 17.44 24.39 -7.89
CA LYS A 7 17.72 22.95 -8.08
C LYS A 7 16.46 22.07 -8.09
N LEU A 8 15.42 22.49 -7.36
CA LEU A 8 14.10 21.85 -7.32
C LEU A 8 13.47 21.71 -8.72
N TRP A 9 13.53 22.76 -9.55
CA TRP A 9 12.94 22.79 -10.89
C TRP A 9 13.68 21.91 -11.89
N ARG A 10 14.99 21.76 -11.75
CA ARG A 10 15.82 20.90 -12.62
C ARG A 10 15.44 19.42 -12.51
N ARG A 11 14.97 18.99 -11.32
CA ARG A 11 14.52 17.60 -11.05
C ARG A 11 13.15 17.30 -11.66
N PHE A 12 12.32 18.32 -11.90
CA PHE A 12 11.02 18.19 -12.56
C PHE A 12 11.12 18.25 -14.09
N TRP A 13 12.02 19.06 -14.65
CA TRP A 13 12.13 19.26 -16.11
C TRP A 13 13.10 18.30 -16.81
N GLY A 14 13.94 17.58 -16.06
CA GLY A 14 14.91 16.62 -16.62
C GLY A 14 14.43 15.16 -16.71
N ARG A 15 13.22 14.85 -16.22
CA ARG A 15 12.68 13.48 -16.33
C ARG A 15 12.00 13.33 -17.68
N VAL A 16 12.56 12.49 -18.54
CA VAL A 16 11.88 12.00 -19.74
C VAL A 16 10.54 11.39 -19.27
N PRO A 17 9.39 11.84 -19.79
CA PRO A 17 8.11 11.22 -19.50
C PRO A 17 8.22 9.73 -19.82
N GLN A 18 8.10 8.87 -18.81
CA GLN A 18 8.11 7.44 -19.04
C GLN A 18 6.81 7.09 -19.78
N GLN A 19 6.96 6.51 -20.97
CA GLN A 19 5.84 5.97 -21.70
C GLN A 19 5.26 4.79 -20.89
N PRO A 20 3.93 4.65 -20.79
CA PRO A 20 3.35 3.46 -20.20
C PRO A 20 3.89 2.23 -20.93
N VAL A 21 4.57 1.34 -20.21
CA VAL A 21 4.86 0.01 -20.76
C VAL A 21 3.53 -0.71 -20.83
N SER A 22 3.11 -1.08 -22.05
CA SER A 22 1.91 -1.88 -22.27
C SER A 22 2.16 -3.30 -21.76
N LEU A 23 1.96 -3.48 -20.46
CA LEU A 23 1.92 -4.80 -19.85
C LEU A 23 0.53 -5.39 -20.15
N LYS A 24 0.48 -6.64 -20.61
CA LYS A 24 -0.78 -7.35 -20.77
C LYS A 24 -1.43 -7.49 -19.40
N GLN A 25 -2.46 -6.68 -19.16
CA GLN A 25 -3.27 -6.80 -17.96
C GLN A 25 -4.23 -7.98 -18.13
N ILE A 26 -4.04 -9.01 -17.31
CA ILE A 26 -5.02 -10.08 -17.17
C ILE A 26 -6.06 -9.57 -16.19
N ARG A 27 -7.33 -9.58 -16.58
CA ARG A 27 -8.40 -9.20 -15.67
C ARG A 27 -8.45 -10.23 -14.53
N PRO A 28 -8.26 -9.83 -13.26
CA PRO A 28 -8.34 -10.77 -12.15
C PRO A 28 -9.76 -11.32 -12.03
N GLN A 29 -9.86 -12.55 -11.53
CA GLN A 29 -11.14 -13.20 -11.26
C GLN A 29 -11.74 -12.61 -9.96
N ILE A 30 -12.32 -11.41 -10.04
CA ILE A 30 -12.76 -10.63 -8.88
C ILE A 30 -13.69 -11.39 -7.95
N GLU A 31 -14.70 -12.08 -8.49
CA GLU A 31 -15.65 -12.84 -7.68
C GLU A 31 -14.98 -14.02 -6.95
N PHE A 32 -14.01 -14.67 -7.59
CA PHE A 32 -13.20 -15.67 -6.92
C PHE A 32 -12.38 -15.03 -5.79
N LEU A 33 -11.64 -13.95 -6.04
CA LEU A 33 -10.81 -13.29 -5.01
C LEU A 33 -11.63 -12.79 -3.81
N LYS A 34 -12.83 -12.23 -4.05
CA LYS A 34 -13.74 -11.78 -2.99
C LYS A 34 -14.14 -12.90 -2.04
N ASN A 35 -14.48 -14.06 -2.59
CA ASN A 35 -15.03 -15.21 -1.87
C ASN A 35 -13.97 -16.24 -1.46
N ASN A 36 -12.76 -16.18 -2.00
CA ASN A 36 -11.71 -17.13 -1.73
C ASN A 36 -11.28 -17.07 -0.26
N ARG A 37 -11.45 -18.18 0.46
CA ARG A 37 -11.01 -18.37 1.85
C ARG A 37 -10.25 -19.68 2.05
N THR A 38 -9.94 -20.38 0.96
CA THR A 38 -9.40 -21.74 1.00
C THR A 38 -8.14 -21.89 0.17
N GLU A 39 -8.06 -21.22 -0.98
CA GLU A 39 -6.94 -21.31 -1.88
C GLU A 39 -5.88 -20.26 -1.55
N THR A 40 -4.62 -20.67 -1.56
CA THR A 40 -3.51 -19.72 -1.41
C THR A 40 -3.23 -19.05 -2.75
N THR A 41 -3.35 -17.73 -2.79
CA THR A 41 -3.17 -16.94 -4.02
C THR A 41 -2.32 -15.71 -3.75
N LEU A 42 -1.53 -15.30 -4.73
CA LEU A 42 -0.79 -14.05 -4.70
C LEU A 42 -1.14 -13.26 -5.96
N THR A 43 -1.80 -12.12 -5.78
CA THR A 43 -2.22 -11.25 -6.87
C THR A 43 -1.44 -9.94 -6.83
N TRP A 44 -0.71 -9.65 -7.90
CA TRP A 44 -0.02 -8.36 -8.05
C TRP A 44 -1.00 -7.29 -8.51
N ILE A 45 -1.16 -6.24 -7.71
CA ILE A 45 -2.06 -5.10 -8.00
C ILE A 45 -1.27 -3.94 -8.64
N GLY A 46 0.03 -3.85 -8.38
CA GLY A 46 0.94 -2.88 -8.99
C GLY A 46 1.92 -2.29 -7.98
N HIS A 47 3.11 -1.90 -8.43
CA HIS A 47 4.23 -1.52 -7.55
C HIS A 47 4.53 -2.62 -6.52
N SER A 48 4.62 -2.28 -5.24
CA SER A 48 4.74 -3.20 -4.10
C SER A 48 3.40 -3.65 -3.53
N THR A 49 2.27 -3.33 -4.18
CA THR A 49 0.94 -3.76 -3.72
C THR A 49 0.62 -5.17 -4.19
N PHE A 50 0.57 -6.11 -3.25
CA PHE A 50 0.13 -7.49 -3.45
C PHE A 50 -1.06 -7.80 -2.55
N LEU A 51 -2.06 -8.48 -3.09
CA LEU A 51 -3.07 -9.19 -2.30
C LEU A 51 -2.62 -10.64 -2.15
N TRP A 52 -2.32 -11.04 -0.92
CA TRP A 52 -1.99 -12.41 -0.55
C TRP A 52 -3.16 -13.02 0.21
N GLN A 53 -3.75 -14.08 -0.35
CA GLN A 53 -4.77 -14.87 0.33
C GLN A 53 -4.13 -16.17 0.79
N HIS A 54 -4.27 -16.53 2.07
CA HIS A 54 -3.66 -17.74 2.62
C HIS A 54 -4.45 -18.23 3.83
N LEU A 55 -4.81 -19.52 3.85
CA LEU A 55 -5.52 -20.17 4.96
C LEU A 55 -6.68 -19.31 5.55
N GLY A 56 -7.48 -18.73 4.66
CA GLY A 56 -8.67 -17.95 5.04
C GLY A 56 -8.45 -16.48 5.38
N ILE A 57 -7.20 -15.99 5.41
CA ILE A 57 -6.91 -14.58 5.63
C ILE A 57 -6.52 -13.87 4.34
N ASN A 58 -6.83 -12.58 4.26
CA ASN A 58 -6.44 -11.67 3.20
C ASN A 58 -5.47 -10.62 3.73
N ILE A 59 -4.24 -10.63 3.21
CA ILE A 59 -3.17 -9.69 3.53
C ILE A 59 -2.97 -8.78 2.32
N ILE A 60 -2.82 -7.48 2.53
CA ILE A 60 -2.37 -6.55 1.49
C ILE A 60 -1.07 -5.87 1.91
N THR A 61 -0.08 -5.84 1.03
CA THR A 61 1.19 -5.13 1.24
C THR A 61 1.14 -3.75 0.61
N ASP A 62 1.76 -2.75 1.26
CA ASP A 62 2.00 -1.40 0.74
C ASP A 62 0.88 -0.89 -0.18
N PRO A 63 -0.36 -0.77 0.33
CA PRO A 63 -1.49 -0.47 -0.53
C PRO A 63 -1.35 0.93 -1.09
N HIS A 64 -1.02 1.01 -2.38
CA HIS A 64 -1.03 2.23 -3.16
C HIS A 64 -2.02 2.05 -4.30
N LEU A 65 -3.18 2.69 -4.20
CA LEU A 65 -4.24 2.64 -5.21
C LEU A 65 -4.54 4.03 -5.79
N SER A 66 -3.93 5.08 -5.23
CA SER A 66 -3.99 6.44 -5.76
C SER A 66 -3.27 6.59 -7.10
N ASN A 67 -3.65 7.65 -7.83
CA ASN A 67 -3.02 7.99 -9.11
C ASN A 67 -1.59 8.52 -8.95
N ARG A 68 -1.24 9.10 -7.80
CA ARG A 68 0.09 9.68 -7.55
C ARG A 68 0.67 9.23 -6.22
N ALA A 69 1.99 8.99 -6.21
CA ALA A 69 2.79 8.80 -5.02
C ALA A 69 3.21 10.17 -4.47
N SER A 70 2.32 10.83 -3.74
CA SER A 70 2.51 12.21 -3.31
C SER A 70 1.64 12.59 -2.13
N PRO A 71 2.07 13.55 -1.28
CA PRO A 71 1.19 14.14 -0.27
C PRO A 71 0.04 14.96 -0.87
N VAL A 72 0.13 15.35 -2.14
CA VAL A 72 -0.88 16.18 -2.85
C VAL A 72 -1.24 15.58 -4.21
N GLU A 73 -2.46 15.86 -4.68
CA GLU A 73 -3.00 15.18 -5.89
C GLU A 73 -2.45 15.70 -7.22
N PHE A 74 -1.85 16.90 -7.24
CA PHE A 74 -1.50 17.63 -8.46
C PHE A 74 0.00 17.65 -8.78
N ILE A 75 0.86 17.27 -7.84
CA ILE A 75 2.31 17.22 -8.01
C ILE A 75 2.81 15.86 -7.55
N GLY A 76 3.88 15.34 -8.17
CA GLY A 76 4.54 14.10 -7.79
C GLY A 76 4.38 12.99 -8.84
N PRO A 77 5.12 11.87 -8.68
CA PRO A 77 5.09 10.75 -9.63
C PRO A 77 3.67 10.26 -9.88
N GLU A 78 3.29 10.23 -11.15
CA GLU A 78 2.04 9.61 -11.59
C GLU A 78 2.25 8.14 -11.87
N ARG A 79 1.26 7.34 -11.51
CA ARG A 79 1.24 5.93 -11.84
C ARG A 79 1.06 5.76 -13.35
N LEU A 80 1.87 4.89 -13.95
CA LEU A 80 1.83 4.61 -15.40
C LEU A 80 0.70 3.65 -15.80
N ASN A 81 0.30 2.74 -14.89
CA ASN A 81 -0.69 1.70 -15.15
C ASN A 81 -1.74 1.70 -14.03
N PRO A 82 -3.05 1.63 -14.30
CA PRO A 82 -4.06 1.58 -13.23
C PRO A 82 -3.82 0.38 -12.29
N PRO A 83 -4.27 0.45 -11.02
CA PRO A 83 -4.25 -0.70 -10.13
C PRO A 83 -4.95 -1.91 -10.78
N GLY A 84 -4.36 -3.10 -10.65
CA GLY A 84 -4.91 -4.34 -11.20
C GLY A 84 -6.25 -4.75 -10.58
N ILE A 85 -6.52 -4.30 -9.34
CA ILE A 85 -7.80 -4.43 -8.64
C ILE A 85 -8.18 -3.05 -8.11
N LYS A 86 -9.42 -2.62 -8.33
CA LYS A 86 -9.92 -1.37 -7.73
C LYS A 86 -10.20 -1.57 -6.25
N LEU A 87 -10.10 -0.49 -5.48
CA LEU A 87 -10.37 -0.51 -4.04
C LEU A 87 -11.73 -1.18 -3.70
N ASN A 88 -12.82 -0.83 -4.40
CA ASN A 88 -14.15 -1.41 -4.16
C ASN A 88 -14.32 -2.85 -4.68
N GLU A 89 -13.31 -3.41 -5.33
CA GLU A 89 -13.28 -4.78 -5.81
C GLU A 89 -12.43 -5.69 -4.91
N LEU A 90 -11.72 -5.12 -3.92
CA LEU A 90 -10.94 -5.89 -2.96
C LEU A 90 -11.86 -6.78 -2.09
N PRO A 91 -11.38 -7.97 -1.67
CA PRO A 91 -12.02 -8.71 -0.59
C PRO A 91 -11.91 -7.94 0.73
N LEU A 92 -12.59 -8.45 1.76
CA LEU A 92 -12.34 -8.01 3.14
C LEU A 92 -10.86 -8.26 3.48
N ILE A 93 -10.11 -7.21 3.81
CA ILE A 93 -8.69 -7.28 4.19
C ILE A 93 -8.60 -7.44 5.70
N ASP A 94 -7.85 -8.46 6.13
CA ASP A 94 -7.61 -8.76 7.54
C ASP A 94 -6.35 -8.05 8.06
N TYR A 95 -5.30 -8.00 7.23
CA TYR A 95 -4.00 -7.43 7.58
C TYR A 95 -3.48 -6.52 6.46
N VAL A 96 -2.99 -5.34 6.84
CA VAL A 96 -2.27 -4.40 5.98
C VAL A 96 -0.83 -4.34 6.48
N ILE A 97 0.12 -4.66 5.60
CA ILE A 97 1.55 -4.58 5.91
C ILE A 97 2.12 -3.35 5.24
N ILE A 98 2.68 -2.43 6.01
CA ILE A 98 3.43 -1.28 5.51
C ILE A 98 4.91 -1.59 5.68
N SER A 99 5.70 -1.49 4.62
CA SER A 99 7.15 -1.74 4.67
C SER A 99 7.93 -0.53 5.17
N HIS A 100 7.58 0.67 4.70
CA HIS A 100 8.23 1.94 5.08
C HIS A 100 7.33 3.15 4.72
N ASN A 101 7.81 4.36 4.95
CA ASN A 101 6.99 5.59 4.95
C ASN A 101 7.05 6.44 3.67
N HIS A 102 7.69 5.95 2.61
CA HIS A 102 7.69 6.67 1.33
C HIS A 102 6.30 6.67 0.70
N TYR A 103 5.96 7.74 -0.02
CA TYR A 103 4.59 7.95 -0.54
C TYR A 103 4.13 6.90 -1.56
N ASP A 104 5.06 6.18 -2.20
CA ASP A 104 4.76 5.06 -3.10
C ASP A 104 4.46 3.75 -2.35
N HIS A 105 4.71 3.68 -1.04
CA HIS A 105 4.43 2.53 -0.16
C HIS A 105 3.39 2.85 0.93
N LEU A 106 3.34 4.09 1.41
CA LEU A 106 2.38 4.61 2.39
C LEU A 106 1.44 5.65 1.76
N ASP A 107 0.44 5.16 1.04
CA ASP A 107 -0.60 6.01 0.46
C ASP A 107 -1.73 6.27 1.46
N ARG A 108 -1.76 7.48 2.02
CA ARG A 108 -2.79 7.94 2.96
C ARG A 108 -4.21 7.69 2.47
N LYS A 109 -4.48 7.88 1.17
CA LYS A 109 -5.83 7.70 0.62
C LYS A 109 -6.24 6.24 0.63
N SER A 110 -5.33 5.34 0.24
CA SER A 110 -5.58 3.90 0.27
C SER A 110 -5.82 3.41 1.69
N VAL A 111 -4.99 3.84 2.65
CA VAL A 111 -5.16 3.52 4.08
C VAL A 111 -6.53 3.95 4.59
N LEU A 112 -6.91 5.23 4.41
CA LEU A 112 -8.20 5.74 4.87
C LEU A 112 -9.39 5.06 4.19
N ALA A 113 -9.26 4.76 2.89
CA ALA A 113 -10.33 4.16 2.13
C ALA A 113 -10.55 2.69 2.52
N LEU A 114 -9.48 1.93 2.80
CA LEU A 114 -9.56 0.58 3.36
C LEU A 114 -10.23 0.58 4.75
N THR A 115 -9.86 1.51 5.63
CA THR A 115 -10.51 1.65 6.95
C THR A 115 -11.99 1.99 6.79
N LYS A 116 -12.33 2.94 5.92
CA LYS A 116 -13.71 3.37 5.69
C LYS A 116 -14.60 2.27 5.09
N GLN A 117 -14.06 1.40 4.24
CA GLN A 117 -14.82 0.31 3.64
C GLN A 117 -15.14 -0.83 4.62
N GLN A 118 -14.42 -0.91 5.75
CA GLN A 118 -14.47 -2.05 6.66
C GLN A 118 -14.70 -1.63 8.11
N LEU A 119 -15.60 -0.66 8.34
CA LEU A 119 -15.84 -0.10 9.69
C LEU A 119 -16.23 -1.16 10.73
N GLU A 120 -16.99 -2.18 10.33
CA GLU A 120 -17.41 -3.27 11.23
C GLU A 120 -16.26 -4.25 11.53
N LYS A 121 -15.31 -4.38 10.60
CA LYS A 121 -14.19 -5.32 10.69
C LYS A 121 -12.91 -4.66 10.18
N PRO A 122 -12.37 -3.66 10.91
CA PRO A 122 -11.18 -2.95 10.48
C PRO A 122 -9.98 -3.89 10.47
N PRO A 123 -9.08 -3.77 9.47
CA PRO A 123 -7.87 -4.57 9.39
C PRO A 123 -6.90 -4.23 10.52
N TYR A 124 -5.96 -5.15 10.79
CA TYR A 124 -4.74 -4.81 11.50
C TYR A 124 -3.76 -4.12 10.56
N PHE A 125 -3.16 -3.02 11.00
CA PHE A 125 -2.03 -2.38 10.32
C PHE A 125 -0.75 -2.77 11.04
N LEU A 126 0.15 -3.47 10.35
CA LEU A 126 1.49 -3.77 10.83
C LEU A 126 2.47 -2.80 10.18
N VAL A 127 3.16 -2.01 10.99
CA VAL A 127 3.93 -0.85 10.54
C VAL A 127 5.31 -0.78 11.23
N PRO A 128 6.33 -0.21 10.57
CA PRO A 128 7.61 0.08 11.19
C PRO A 128 7.52 1.03 12.38
N LEU A 129 8.53 0.94 13.24
CA LEU A 129 8.76 1.85 14.36
C LEU A 129 8.61 3.33 13.96
N GLY A 130 7.83 4.08 14.73
CA GLY A 130 7.52 5.50 14.55
C GLY A 130 6.24 5.81 13.77
N LEU A 131 5.68 4.86 13.00
CA LEU A 131 4.51 5.12 12.16
C LEU A 131 3.17 5.05 12.88
N LYS A 132 3.08 4.50 14.09
CA LYS A 132 1.83 4.52 14.86
C LYS A 132 1.30 5.93 15.08
N SER A 133 2.22 6.88 15.33
CA SER A 133 1.89 8.31 15.47
C SER A 133 1.26 8.90 14.21
N TRP A 134 1.76 8.53 13.03
CA TRP A 134 1.21 8.95 11.74
C TRP A 134 -0.21 8.42 11.53
N PHE A 135 -0.47 7.16 11.90
CA PHE A 135 -1.81 6.56 11.85
C PHE A 135 -2.79 7.27 12.80
N ALA A 136 -2.34 7.56 14.03
CA ALA A 136 -3.14 8.31 15.01
C ALA A 136 -3.56 9.69 14.45
N ASN A 137 -2.63 10.40 13.79
CA ASN A 137 -2.88 11.71 13.20
C ASN A 137 -3.91 11.71 12.06
N ILE A 138 -4.18 10.55 11.46
CA ILE A 138 -5.22 10.39 10.43
C ILE A 138 -6.49 9.72 10.98
N GLY A 139 -6.59 9.54 12.30
CA GLY A 139 -7.78 9.03 12.98
C GLY A 139 -7.84 7.51 13.12
N ILE A 140 -6.73 6.80 12.90
CA ILE A 140 -6.65 5.34 13.05
C ILE A 140 -5.79 5.03 14.28
N THR A 141 -6.45 4.76 15.41
CA THR A 141 -5.77 4.50 16.70
C THR A 141 -5.82 3.03 17.10
N GLU A 142 -6.82 2.30 16.62
CA GLU A 142 -7.04 0.90 16.93
C GLU A 142 -6.36 -0.01 15.92
N LYS A 143 -5.91 -1.18 16.39
CA LYS A 143 -5.30 -2.23 15.56
C LYS A 143 -4.10 -1.77 14.71
N VAL A 144 -3.35 -0.77 15.19
CA VAL A 144 -2.06 -0.37 14.62
C VAL A 144 -0.94 -0.94 15.49
N ILE A 145 -0.21 -1.89 14.94
CA ILE A 145 0.88 -2.62 15.58
C ILE A 145 2.18 -2.11 14.99
N GLU A 146 3.01 -1.58 15.86
CA GLU A 146 4.29 -0.99 15.51
C GLU A 146 5.41 -1.94 15.93
N LEU A 147 6.30 -2.27 15.00
CA LEU A 147 7.39 -3.23 15.21
C LEU A 147 8.72 -2.60 14.81
N ASP A 148 9.71 -2.73 15.70
CA ASP A 148 11.13 -2.57 15.38
C ASP A 148 11.70 -3.87 14.78
N TRP A 149 12.88 -3.81 14.18
CA TRP A 149 13.52 -4.97 13.59
C TRP A 149 13.69 -6.10 14.62
N TRP A 150 13.40 -7.32 14.14
CA TRP A 150 13.39 -8.56 14.91
C TRP A 150 12.32 -8.65 15.99
N GLN A 151 11.46 -7.64 16.13
CA GLN A 151 10.25 -7.78 16.92
C GLN A 151 9.21 -8.56 16.16
N SER A 152 8.42 -9.31 16.94
CA SER A 152 7.31 -10.08 16.43
C SER A 152 6.04 -9.76 17.20
N GLU A 153 4.91 -9.83 16.50
CA GLU A 153 3.58 -9.77 17.10
C GLU A 153 2.75 -10.98 16.69
N GLN A 154 2.15 -11.64 17.68
CA GLN A 154 1.22 -12.74 17.48
C GLN A 154 -0.21 -12.21 17.41
N ILE A 155 -0.89 -12.39 16.27
CA ILE A 155 -2.30 -12.02 16.09
C ILE A 155 -3.09 -13.27 15.71
N GLY A 156 -3.90 -13.76 16.65
CA GLY A 156 -4.57 -15.05 16.49
C GLY A 156 -3.54 -16.18 16.35
N GLN A 157 -3.60 -16.93 15.25
CA GLN A 157 -2.64 -18.01 14.96
C GLN A 157 -1.40 -17.55 14.17
N TRP A 158 -1.33 -16.27 13.78
CA TRP A 158 -0.28 -15.76 12.91
C TRP A 158 0.79 -14.99 13.69
N ASN A 159 2.06 -15.32 13.44
CA ASN A 159 3.19 -14.56 13.97
C ASN A 159 3.78 -13.68 12.87
N PHE A 160 3.79 -12.37 13.07
CA PHE A 160 4.39 -11.41 12.14
C PHE A 160 5.71 -10.94 12.70
N THR A 161 6.78 -10.97 11.91
CA THR A 161 8.12 -10.53 12.34
C THR A 161 8.64 -9.45 11.41
N ALA A 162 9.03 -8.32 11.96
CA ALA A 162 9.71 -7.28 11.19
C ALA A 162 11.18 -7.67 10.98
N VAL A 163 11.65 -7.64 9.74
CA VAL A 163 13.05 -7.94 9.39
C VAL A 163 13.72 -6.68 8.83
N PRO A 164 15.04 -6.53 9.00
CA PRO A 164 15.77 -5.37 8.47
C PRO A 164 15.76 -5.35 6.95
N VAL A 165 15.79 -4.15 6.39
CA VAL A 165 15.91 -3.88 4.94
C VAL A 165 16.93 -2.76 4.72
N GLN A 166 17.52 -2.74 3.54
CA GLN A 166 18.39 -1.65 3.10
C GLN A 166 17.73 -0.97 1.88
N ASP A 167 17.33 0.28 2.05
CA ASP A 167 16.78 1.15 1.01
C ASP A 167 17.87 2.01 0.34
#